data_AF-A0A5B9W483-F1
#
_entry.id   AF-A0A5B9W483-F1
#
_cell.length_a   1.000
_cell.length_b   1.000
_cell.length_c   1.000
_cell.angle_alpha   90.00
_cell.angle_beta   90.00
_cell.angle_gamma   90.00
#
_symmetry.space_group_name_H-M   'P 1'
#
loop_
_entity.id
_entity.type
_entity.pdbx_description
1 polymer ?
#
loop_
_entity_poly.entity_id
_entity_poly.type
_entity_poly.pdbx_seq_one_letter_code
_entity_poly.pdbx_strand_id
1 'polypeptide(L)'
;MTDAVVRDLQTLLDVGAMGDLPDGQLLGRFVERREGAVFEVIIRRHGPMVWGVCRRMLRDHHDAEDAFQATFLVLARRSASILPREKLGNWLYGVAYRTARKARL
;
A
#
# COMPACT_ATOMS: atom_id res chain seq x y z
N MET A 1 -18.62 -26.43 10.91
CA MET A 1 -17.49 -26.62 9.96
C MET A 1 -17.75 -25.92 8.63
N THR A 2 -18.98 -25.92 8.12
CA THR A 2 -19.41 -25.22 6.89
C THR A 2 -19.30 -23.68 6.94
N ASP A 3 -19.54 -23.04 8.09
CA ASP A 3 -19.50 -21.58 8.22
C ASP A 3 -18.11 -20.94 8.06
N ALA A 4 -17.05 -21.64 8.45
CA ALA A 4 -15.69 -21.11 8.31
C ALA A 4 -15.28 -21.05 6.84
N VAL A 5 -15.61 -22.08 6.07
CA VAL A 5 -15.34 -22.15 4.62
C VAL A 5 -16.10 -21.06 3.87
N VAL A 6 -17.37 -20.81 4.22
CA VAL A 6 -18.16 -19.73 3.60
C VAL A 6 -17.57 -18.36 3.89
N ARG A 7 -17.10 -18.10 5.12
CA ARG A 7 -16.44 -16.83 5.49
C ARG A 7 -15.12 -16.62 4.77
N ASP A 8 -14.30 -17.65 4.64
CA ASP A 8 -13.02 -17.55 3.92
C ASP A 8 -13.27 -17.29 2.43
N LEU A 9 -14.27 -17.95 1.85
CA LEU A 9 -14.65 -17.73 0.45
C LEU A 9 -15.17 -16.30 0.23
N GLN A 10 -16.02 -15.79 1.13
CA GLN A 10 -16.50 -14.41 1.10
C GLN A 10 -15.34 -13.42 1.21
N THR A 11 -14.39 -13.67 2.12
CA THR A 11 -13.20 -12.83 2.29
C THR A 11 -12.35 -12.79 1.02
N LEU A 12 -12.12 -13.95 0.38
CA LEU A 12 -11.38 -14.03 -0.88
C LEU A 12 -12.10 -13.30 -2.03
N LEU A 13 -13.43 -13.45 -2.13
CA LEU A 13 -14.26 -12.76 -3.12
C LEU A 13 -14.25 -11.24 -2.89
N ASP A 14 -14.34 -10.80 -1.64
CA ASP A 14 -14.30 -9.38 -1.26
C ASP A 14 -12.94 -8.76 -1.57
N VAL A 15 -11.84 -9.44 -1.26
CA VAL A 15 -10.48 -8.99 -1.63
C VAL A 15 -10.30 -8.94 -3.15
N GLY A 16 -10.83 -9.93 -3.87
CA GLY A 16 -10.85 -9.96 -5.33
C GLY A 16 -11.62 -8.77 -5.93
N ALA A 17 -12.83 -8.52 -5.45
CA ALA A 17 -13.67 -7.40 -5.88
C ALA A 17 -13.05 -6.03 -5.53
N MET A 18 -12.40 -5.93 -4.36
CA MET A 18 -11.62 -4.73 -4.00
C MET A 18 -10.42 -4.53 -4.93
N GLY A 19 -9.83 -5.63 -5.42
CA GLY A 19 -8.72 -5.63 -6.38
C GLY A 19 -9.00 -4.88 -7.68
N ASP A 20 -10.25 -4.68 -8.06
CA ASP A 20 -10.66 -3.95 -9.26
C ASP A 20 -11.04 -2.48 -9.00
N LEU A 21 -11.17 -2.09 -7.73
CA LEU A 21 -11.54 -0.71 -7.39
C LEU A 21 -10.44 0.27 -7.80
N PRO A 22 -10.78 1.42 -8.41
CA PRO A 22 -9.80 2.47 -8.68
C PRO A 22 -9.09 2.95 -7.41
N ASP A 23 -7.84 3.39 -7.55
CA ASP A 23 -7.02 3.87 -6.42
C ASP A 23 -7.74 4.91 -5.54
N GLY A 24 -8.48 5.84 -6.16
CA GLY A 24 -9.23 6.86 -5.43
C GLY A 24 -10.29 6.26 -4.50
N GLN A 25 -10.97 5.20 -4.94
CA GLN A 25 -11.99 4.51 -4.15
C GLN A 25 -11.36 3.65 -3.05
N LEU A 26 -10.28 2.92 -3.35
CA LEU A 26 -9.54 2.15 -2.33
C LEU A 26 -9.02 3.06 -1.23
N LEU A 27 -8.40 4.18 -1.61
CA LEU A 27 -7.87 5.14 -0.64
C LEU A 27 -9.00 5.81 0.15
N GLY A 28 -10.11 6.15 -0.49
CA GLY A 28 -11.31 6.66 0.19
C GLY A 28 -11.80 5.72 1.28
N ARG A 29 -12.04 4.44 0.91
CA ARG A 29 -12.45 3.40 1.86
C ARG A 29 -11.45 3.21 2.99
N PHE A 30 -10.15 3.18 2.69
CA PHE A 30 -9.12 3.04 3.72
C PHE A 30 -9.09 4.23 4.69
N VAL A 31 -9.24 5.46 4.19
CA VAL A 31 -9.28 6.67 5.04
C VAL A 31 -10.48 6.64 5.98
N GLU A 32 -11.65 6.23 5.48
CA GLU A 32 -12.90 6.22 6.23
C GLU A 32 -12.96 5.08 7.25
N ARG A 33 -12.56 3.86 6.85
CA ARG A 33 -12.82 2.64 7.64
C ARG A 33 -11.60 2.02 8.28
N ARG A 34 -10.40 2.37 7.84
CA ARG A 34 -9.12 1.83 8.36
C ARG A 34 -9.03 0.29 8.31
N GLU A 35 -9.75 -0.33 7.39
CA GLU A 35 -9.80 -1.79 7.24
C GLU A 35 -8.46 -2.34 6.73
N GLY A 36 -7.96 -3.39 7.40
CA GLY A 36 -6.71 -4.06 7.03
C GLY A 36 -6.75 -4.67 5.63
N ALA A 37 -7.89 -5.24 5.22
CA ALA A 37 -8.04 -5.86 3.89
C ALA A 37 -7.86 -4.85 2.75
N VAL A 38 -8.40 -3.62 2.89
CA VAL A 38 -8.22 -2.54 1.90
C VAL A 38 -6.74 -2.14 1.83
N PHE A 39 -6.07 -2.06 2.99
CA PHE A 39 -4.65 -1.73 3.06
C PHE A 39 -3.78 -2.81 2.39
N GLU A 40 -4.12 -4.08 2.59
CA GLU A 40 -3.47 -5.21 1.92
C GLU A 40 -3.62 -5.13 0.40
N VAL A 41 -4.80 -4.80 -0.11
CA VAL A 41 -5.02 -4.60 -1.56
C VAL A 41 -4.14 -3.47 -2.09
N ILE A 42 -4.02 -2.35 -1.35
CA ILE A 42 -3.14 -1.24 -1.72
C ILE A 42 -1.66 -1.70 -1.75
N ILE A 43 -1.21 -2.45 -0.74
CA ILE A 43 0.15 -3.00 -0.69
C ILE A 43 0.38 -3.96 -1.86
N ARG A 44 -0.52 -4.90 -2.13
CA ARG A 44 -0.38 -5.86 -3.22
C ARG A 44 -0.30 -5.17 -4.58
N ARG A 45 -1.11 -4.13 -4.80
CA ARG A 45 -1.13 -3.37 -6.06
C ARG A 45 0.11 -2.50 -6.26
N HIS A 46 0.54 -1.77 -5.23
CA HIS A 46 1.60 -0.75 -5.35
C HIS A 46 2.97 -1.21 -4.85
N GLY A 47 3.02 -2.33 -4.13
CA GLY A 47 4.23 -2.92 -3.56
C GLY A 47 5.34 -3.11 -4.56
N PRO A 48 5.12 -3.76 -5.72
CA PRO A 48 6.17 -3.95 -6.73
C PRO A 48 6.82 -2.63 -7.19
N MET A 49 6.02 -1.58 -7.36
CA MET A 49 6.52 -0.25 -7.73
C MET A 49 7.36 0.37 -6.61
N VAL A 50 6.84 0.36 -5.38
CA VAL A 50 7.56 0.91 -4.20
C VAL A 50 8.87 0.16 -3.97
N TRP A 51 8.84 -1.17 -4.03
CA TRP A 51 10.02 -2.02 -3.91
C TRP A 51 11.07 -1.69 -4.98
N GLY A 52 10.64 -1.55 -6.23
CA GLY A 52 11.52 -1.17 -7.34
C GLY A 52 12.16 0.21 -7.17
N VAL A 53 11.49 1.16 -6.52
CA VAL A 53 12.09 2.47 -6.18
C VAL A 53 13.16 2.30 -5.10
N CYS A 54 12.82 1.66 -3.98
CA CYS A 54 13.75 1.45 -2.86
C CYS A 54 15.02 0.71 -3.31
N ARG A 55 14.88 -0.40 -4.03
CA ARG A 55 15.97 -1.22 -4.56
C ARG A 55 16.89 -0.51 -5.55
N ARG A 56 16.40 0.48 -6.29
CA ARG A 56 17.23 1.26 -7.22
C ARG A 56 18.05 2.34 -6.50
N MET A 57 17.57 2.79 -5.35
CA MET A 57 18.20 3.87 -4.59
C MET A 57 19.18 3.38 -3.53
N LEU A 58 18.92 2.19 -2.97
CA LEU A 58 19.68 1.60 -1.87
C LEU A 58 20.36 0.32 -2.35
N ARG A 59 21.65 0.20 -2.05
CA ARG A 59 22.46 -0.98 -2.42
C ARG A 59 22.27 -2.11 -1.44
N ASP A 60 22.09 -1.79 -0.16
CA ASP A 60 21.82 -2.76 0.88
C ASP A 60 20.36 -3.23 0.83
N HIS A 61 20.16 -4.54 1.05
CA HIS A 61 18.84 -5.15 0.97
C HIS A 61 17.95 -4.76 2.16
N HIS A 62 18.51 -4.69 3.36
CA HIS A 62 17.78 -4.36 4.58
C HIS A 62 17.40 -2.88 4.58
N ASP A 63 18.28 -1.98 4.15
CA ASP A 63 17.93 -0.58 3.99
C ASP A 63 16.75 -0.41 3.00
N ALA A 64 16.75 -1.18 1.90
CA ALA A 64 15.66 -1.16 0.94
C ALA A 64 14.33 -1.69 1.53
N GLU A 65 14.41 -2.73 2.36
CA GLU A 65 13.27 -3.28 3.09
C GLU A 65 12.70 -2.28 4.10
N ASP A 66 13.56 -1.63 4.88
CA ASP A 66 13.18 -0.59 5.84
C ASP A 66 12.52 0.60 5.14
N ALA A 67 13.07 1.04 4.00
CA ALA A 67 12.48 2.11 3.21
C ALA A 67 11.11 1.72 2.62
N PHE A 68 10.94 0.45 2.22
CA PHE A 68 9.66 -0.09 1.76
C PHE A 68 8.63 -0.08 2.89
N GLN A 69 8.98 -0.64 4.05
CA GLN A 69 8.11 -0.68 5.24
C GLN A 69 7.74 0.74 5.70
N ALA A 70 8.71 1.64 5.79
CA ALA A 70 8.49 3.03 6.16
C ALA A 70 7.57 3.77 5.18
N THR A 71 7.61 3.45 3.88
CA THR A 71 6.69 4.05 2.89
C THR A 71 5.24 3.72 3.20
N PHE A 72 4.92 2.46 3.47
CA PHE A 72 3.56 2.05 3.80
C PHE A 72 3.16 2.47 5.23
N LEU A 73 4.09 2.56 6.17
CA LEU A 73 3.84 3.18 7.47
C LEU A 73 3.44 4.66 7.34
N VAL A 74 4.10 5.41 6.45
CA VAL A 74 3.75 6.80 6.16
C VAL A 74 2.38 6.89 5.49
N LEU A 75 2.03 5.96 4.58
CA LEU A 75 0.67 5.87 4.04
C LEU A 75 -0.37 5.67 5.15
N ALA A 76 -0.17 4.69 6.03
CA ALA A 76 -1.11 4.38 7.11
C ALA A 76 -1.40 5.62 7.98
N ARG A 77 -0.35 6.40 8.28
CA ARG A 77 -0.43 7.62 9.09
C ARG A 77 -0.98 8.83 8.35
N ARG A 78 -0.75 8.95 7.03
CA ARG A 78 -1.00 10.19 6.28
C ARG A 78 -1.95 10.03 5.08
N SER A 79 -2.66 8.92 4.97
CA SER A 79 -3.58 8.63 3.85
C SER A 79 -4.62 9.74 3.62
N ALA A 80 -5.11 10.36 4.69
CA ALA A 80 -6.11 11.45 4.59
C ALA A 80 -5.57 12.73 3.92
N SER A 81 -4.25 12.91 3.86
CA SER A 81 -3.62 14.08 3.22
C SER A 81 -3.44 13.94 1.71
N ILE A 82 -3.73 12.76 1.15
CA ILE A 82 -3.50 12.49 -0.28
C ILE A 82 -4.70 12.99 -1.06
N LEU A 83 -4.52 14.12 -1.75
CA LEU A 83 -5.49 14.72 -2.64
C LEU A 83 -4.81 15.11 -3.98
N PRO A 84 -5.48 14.87 -5.13
CA PRO A 84 -6.69 14.07 -5.29
C PRO A 84 -6.40 12.57 -5.06
N ARG A 85 -7.38 11.79 -4.59
CA ARG A 85 -7.15 10.42 -4.08
C ARG A 85 -6.66 9.45 -5.15
N GLU A 86 -6.96 9.74 -6.41
CA GLU A 86 -6.54 9.00 -7.60
C GLU A 86 -5.03 9.05 -7.82
N LYS A 87 -4.31 9.95 -7.14
CA LYS A 87 -2.85 10.07 -7.22
C LYS A 87 -2.10 9.20 -6.20
N LEU A 88 -2.76 8.21 -5.59
CA LEU A 88 -2.14 7.30 -4.63
C LEU A 88 -0.81 6.72 -5.13
N GLY A 89 -0.79 6.15 -6.34
CA GLY A 89 0.45 5.60 -6.93
C GLY A 89 1.58 6.62 -7.04
N ASN A 90 1.29 7.83 -7.55
CA ASN A 90 2.27 8.92 -7.67
C ASN A 90 2.79 9.38 -6.30
N TRP A 91 1.89 9.46 -5.32
CA TRP A 91 2.24 9.84 -3.96
C TRP A 91 3.14 8.79 -3.30
N LEU A 92 2.82 7.50 -3.46
CA LEU A 92 3.61 6.39 -2.96
C LEU A 92 5.01 6.38 -3.58
N TYR A 93 5.12 6.60 -4.90
CA TYR A 93 6.41 6.75 -5.57
C TYR A 93 7.26 7.86 -4.92
N GLY A 94 6.65 9.04 -4.71
CA GLY A 94 7.34 10.17 -4.11
C GLY A 94 7.75 9.95 -2.64
N VAL A 95 6.93 9.24 -1.86
CA VAL A 95 7.29 8.84 -0.49
C VAL A 95 8.44 7.83 -0.52
N ALA A 96 8.34 6.76 -1.32
CA ALA A 96 9.39 5.76 -1.48
C ALA A 96 10.74 6.39 -1.84
N TYR A 97 10.73 7.27 -2.85
CA TYR A 97 11.93 7.99 -3.28
C TYR A 97 12.52 8.84 -2.15
N ARG A 98 11.70 9.60 -1.42
CA ARG A 98 12.18 10.46 -0.32
C ARG A 98 12.69 9.66 0.86
N THR A 99 12.03 8.57 1.22
CA THR A 99 12.45 7.67 2.30
C THR A 99 13.77 7.01 1.96
N ALA A 100 13.88 6.41 0.76
CA ALA A 100 15.11 5.78 0.31
C ALA A 100 16.27 6.77 0.15
N ARG A 101 15.99 7.99 -0.35
CA ARG A 101 17.00 9.06 -0.41
C ARG A 101 17.55 9.44 0.96
N LYS A 102 16.70 9.46 2.00
CA LYS A 102 17.12 9.78 3.37
C LYS A 102 17.98 8.69 3.98
N ALA A 103 17.64 7.42 3.75
CA ALA A 103 18.43 6.28 4.25
C ALA A 103 19.81 6.15 3.58
N ARG A 104 20.00 6.75 2.40
CA ARG A 104 21.27 6.76 1.67
C ARG A 104 22.30 7.77 2.23
N LEU A 105 21.86 8.79 2.96
CA LEU A 105 22.70 9.87 3.50
C LEU A 105 23.29 9.47 4.85
#